data_AF-A0A661I4V7-F1
#
_entry.id   AF-A0A661I4V7-F1
#
_cell.length_a   1.000
_cell.length_b   1.000
_cell.length_c   1.000
_cell.angle_alpha   90.00
_cell.angle_beta   90.00
_cell.angle_gamma   90.00
#
_symmetry.space_group_name_H-M   'P 1'
#
loop_
_entity.id
_entity.type
_entity.pdbx_description
1 polymer ?
#
loop_
_entity_poly.entity_id
_entity_poly.type
_entity_poly.pdbx_seq_one_letter_code
_entity_poly.pdbx_strand_id
1 'polypeptide(L)'
;LALKFSGFESMESNFMKYGELQVGYYSRGYKHDDIYDQKERTAYVGIGINVSEVFASMGWTKTSKFFNYVQLPYAYVPFGYDYDSESYVGPYSRPYHGYKK
;
A
#
# COMPACT_ATOMS: atom_id res chain seq x y z
N LEU A 1 0.66 5.34 5.17
CA LEU A 1 0.04 6.57 4.62
C LEU A 1 -0.39 6.29 3.19
N ALA A 2 -1.59 6.70 2.79
CA ALA A 2 -2.06 6.59 1.42
C ALA A 2 -2.37 7.99 0.89
N LEU A 3 -1.81 8.31 -0.28
CA LEU A 3 -1.97 9.57 -0.99
C LEU A 3 -2.80 9.29 -2.24
N LYS A 4 -4.03 9.80 -2.25
CA LYS A 4 -4.93 9.74 -3.41
C LYS A 4 -4.69 10.98 -4.27
N PHE A 5 -4.36 10.80 -5.54
CA PHE A 5 -4.09 11.94 -6.42
C PHE A 5 -5.35 12.76 -6.75
N SER A 6 -6.54 12.16 -6.63
CA SER A 6 -7.81 12.90 -6.76
C SER A 6 -8.01 14.00 -5.72
N GLY A 7 -7.25 14.00 -4.61
CA GLY A 7 -7.33 15.04 -3.58
C GLY A 7 -6.55 16.32 -3.95
N PHE A 8 -5.78 16.31 -5.03
CA PHE A 8 -5.02 17.46 -5.50
C PHE A 8 -5.75 18.12 -6.68
N GLU A 9 -6.10 19.39 -6.55
CA GLU A 9 -6.82 20.16 -7.59
C GLU A 9 -6.11 20.13 -8.95
N SER A 10 -4.77 20.10 -8.97
CA SER A 10 -3.98 20.01 -10.21
C SER A 10 -4.01 18.64 -10.90
N MET A 11 -4.43 17.58 -10.20
CA MET A 11 -4.45 16.19 -10.71
C MET A 11 -5.88 15.66 -10.93
N GLU A 12 -6.91 16.42 -10.54
CA GLU A 12 -8.32 16.05 -10.65
C GLU A 12 -8.83 16.03 -12.09
N SER A 13 -8.27 16.86 -12.98
CA SER A 13 -8.70 16.99 -14.38
C SER A 13 -8.08 15.96 -15.33
N ASN A 14 -7.11 15.17 -14.87
CA ASN A 14 -6.36 14.21 -15.69
C ASN A 14 -6.58 12.77 -15.25
N PHE A 15 -6.16 11.80 -16.08
CA PHE A 15 -6.19 10.36 -15.76
C PHE A 15 -5.50 10.01 -14.42
N MET A 16 -4.63 10.89 -13.90
CA MET A 16 -3.99 10.73 -12.61
C MET A 16 -4.95 10.68 -11.42
N LYS A 17 -6.17 11.21 -11.52
CA LYS A 17 -7.18 11.12 -10.45
C LYS A 17 -7.52 9.69 -10.03
N TYR A 18 -7.33 8.72 -10.94
CA TYR A 18 -7.52 7.30 -10.68
C TYR A 18 -6.32 6.65 -10.00
N GLY A 19 -5.20 7.37 -9.81
CA GLY A 19 -4.01 6.83 -9.15
C GLY A 19 -4.02 7.04 -7.64
N GLU A 20 -3.49 6.05 -6.93
CA GLU A 20 -3.22 6.10 -5.50
C GLU A 20 -1.78 5.67 -5.24
N LEU A 21 -1.07 6.41 -4.40
CA LEU A 21 0.27 6.08 -3.94
C LEU A 21 0.24 5.81 -2.43
N GLN A 22 0.65 4.62 -2.03
CA GLN A 22 0.76 4.23 -0.64
C GLN A 22 2.23 4.20 -0.25
N VAL A 23 2.55 4.68 0.95
CA VAL A 23 3.87 4.56 1.54
C VAL A 23 3.72 4.15 2.98
N GLY A 24 4.52 3.20 3.44
CA GLY A 24 4.44 2.75 4.81
C GLY A 24 5.73 2.14 5.30
N TYR A 25 5.81 2.04 6.62
CA TYR A 25 6.91 1.43 7.33
C TYR A 25 6.34 0.59 8.46
N TYR A 26 6.82 -0.63 8.61
CA TYR A 26 6.44 -1.48 9.74
C TYR A 26 7.67 -2.21 10.28
N SER A 27 7.64 -2.50 11.59
CA SER A 27 8.62 -3.33 12.26
C SER A 27 7.96 -4.45 13.06
N ARG A 28 8.58 -5.64 13.08
CA ARG A 28 8.08 -6.85 13.76
C ARG A 28 9.24 -7.65 14.37
N GLY A 29 8.96 -8.50 15.37
CA GLY A 29 9.97 -9.37 15.99
C GLY A 29 10.94 -8.67 16.94
N TYR A 30 10.56 -7.48 17.45
CA TYR A 30 11.37 -6.72 18.40
C TYR A 30 10.97 -6.95 19.87
N LYS A 31 9.87 -7.66 20.13
CA LYS A 31 9.44 -8.02 21.50
C LYS A 31 9.91 -9.41 21.87
N HIS A 32 10.25 -9.59 23.15
CA HIS A 32 10.77 -10.85 23.69
C HIS A 32 9.75 -12.00 23.66
N ASP A 33 8.44 -11.67 23.65
CA ASP A 33 7.32 -12.62 23.61
C ASP A 33 6.65 -12.73 22.23
N ASP A 34 7.26 -12.19 21.17
CA ASP A 34 6.71 -12.32 19.82
C ASP A 34 6.92 -13.74 19.28
N ILE A 35 5.90 -14.30 18.64
CA ILE A 35 5.95 -15.59 17.89
C ILE A 35 6.84 -15.47 16.64
N TYR A 36 7.40 -14.29 16.37
CA TYR A 36 8.25 -14.00 15.23
C TYR A 36 9.71 -14.20 15.63
N ASP A 37 10.33 -15.28 15.15
CA ASP A 37 11.74 -15.62 15.41
C ASP A 37 12.74 -14.57 14.86
N GLN A 38 12.30 -13.69 13.96
CA GLN A 38 13.18 -12.76 13.26
C GLN A 38 12.64 -11.32 13.26
N LYS A 39 13.58 -10.38 13.36
CA LYS A 39 13.35 -8.94 13.27
C LYS A 39 13.15 -8.57 11.82
N GLU A 40 12.07 -7.85 11.54
CA GLU A 40 11.78 -7.29 10.22
C GLU A 40 11.59 -5.78 10.35
N ARG A 41 12.18 -5.02 9.43
CA ARG A 41 11.98 -3.58 9.29
C ARG A 41 11.78 -3.29 7.83
N THR A 42 10.51 -3.22 7.40
CA THR A 42 10.18 -3.08 6.00
C THR A 42 9.58 -1.72 5.74
N ALA A 43 10.21 -0.96 4.83
CA ALA A 43 9.57 0.16 4.16
C ALA A 43 8.91 -0.36 2.88
N TYR A 44 7.71 0.14 2.57
CA TYR A 44 7.03 -0.21 1.34
C TYR A 44 6.44 1.01 0.65
N VAL A 45 6.37 0.92 -0.68
CA VAL A 45 5.66 1.84 -1.56
C VAL A 45 4.67 1.01 -2.37
N GLY A 46 3.41 1.41 -2.37
CA GLY A 46 2.35 0.79 -3.15
C GLY A 46 1.84 1.72 -4.23
N ILE A 47 1.66 1.21 -5.43
CA ILE A 47 1.00 1.94 -6.52
C ILE A 47 -0.34 1.26 -6.76
N GLY A 48 -1.42 2.02 -6.72
CA GLY A 48 -2.77 1.49 -6.80
C GLY A 48 -3.74 2.39 -7.55
N ILE A 49 -4.97 1.92 -7.55
CA ILE A 49 -6.10 2.61 -8.17
C ILE A 49 -7.01 3.21 -7.10
N ASN A 50 -7.46 4.43 -7.35
CA ASN A 50 -8.45 5.09 -6.54
C ASN A 50 -9.85 4.58 -6.90
N VAL A 51 -10.27 3.54 -6.19
CA VAL A 51 -11.52 2.84 -6.47
C VAL A 51 -12.75 3.74 -6.26
N SER A 52 -12.69 4.72 -5.36
CA SER A 52 -13.81 5.66 -5.19
C SER A 52 -14.06 6.48 -6.45
N GLU A 53 -13.00 6.90 -7.13
CA GLU A 53 -13.09 7.69 -8.37
C GLU A 53 -13.54 6.83 -9.56
N VAL A 54 -13.12 5.55 -9.60
CA VAL A 54 -13.61 4.58 -10.59
C VAL A 54 -15.14 4.42 -10.45
N PHE A 55 -15.65 4.17 -9.24
CA PHE A 55 -17.09 4.05 -9.03
C PHE A 55 -17.85 5.36 -9.23
N ALA A 56 -17.23 6.51 -8.92
CA ALA A 56 -17.83 7.81 -9.22
C ALA A 56 -18.05 7.97 -10.73
N SER A 57 -17.06 7.61 -11.56
CA SER A 57 -17.16 7.69 -13.02
C SER A 57 -18.21 6.74 -13.63
N MET A 58 -18.54 5.64 -12.92
CA MET A 58 -19.63 4.72 -13.31
C MET A 58 -21.02 5.19 -12.82
N GLY A 59 -21.12 6.36 -12.20
CA GLY A 59 -22.37 6.92 -11.66
C GLY A 59 -22.76 6.39 -10.27
N TRP A 60 -21.90 5.60 -9.62
CA TRP A 60 -22.18 4.96 -8.33
C TRP A 60 -21.71 5.85 -7.17
N THR A 61 -22.40 6.97 -6.98
CA THR A 61 -22.00 8.03 -6.03
C THR A 61 -22.00 7.59 -4.56
N LYS A 62 -22.95 6.73 -4.14
CA LYS A 62 -22.99 6.17 -2.77
C LYS A 62 -21.82 5.22 -2.51
N THR A 63 -21.54 4.34 -3.46
CA THR A 63 -20.44 3.36 -3.40
C THR A 63 -19.09 4.06 -3.42
N SER A 64 -18.94 5.11 -4.24
CA SER A 64 -17.76 5.96 -4.25
C SER A 64 -17.46 6.55 -2.86
N LYS A 65 -18.47 7.13 -2.19
CA LYS A 65 -18.29 7.67 -0.83
C LYS A 65 -17.84 6.61 0.17
N PHE A 66 -18.36 5.39 0.09
CA PHE A 66 -17.91 4.29 0.94
C PHE A 66 -16.41 4.00 0.76
N PHE A 67 -15.93 3.92 -0.48
CA PHE A 67 -14.52 3.67 -0.80
C PHE A 67 -13.59 4.87 -0.56
N ASN A 68 -14.12 6.03 -0.17
CA ASN A 68 -13.29 7.08 0.40
C ASN A 68 -12.83 6.73 1.82
N TYR A 69 -13.66 6.03 2.58
CA TYR A 69 -13.34 5.63 3.96
C TYR A 69 -12.73 4.22 4.04
N VAL A 70 -13.11 3.34 3.10
CA VAL A 70 -12.64 1.96 3.07
C VAL A 70 -11.68 1.76 1.90
N GLN A 71 -10.45 1.37 2.21
CA GLN A 71 -9.49 0.92 1.20
C GLN A 71 -9.73 -0.54 0.86
N LEU A 72 -9.88 -0.84 -0.43
CA LEU A 72 -10.00 -2.22 -0.87
C LEU A 72 -8.65 -2.93 -0.81
N PRO A 73 -8.59 -4.15 -0.25
CA PRO A 73 -7.41 -4.98 -0.38
C PRO A 73 -7.18 -5.32 -1.86
N TYR A 74 -5.92 -5.47 -2.27
CA TYR A 74 -5.52 -5.75 -3.66
C TYR A 74 -5.83 -4.66 -4.70
N ALA A 75 -6.33 -3.49 -4.29
CA ALA A 75 -6.47 -2.32 -5.17
C ALA A 75 -5.14 -1.57 -5.39
N TYR A 76 -4.06 -2.03 -4.78
CA TYR A 76 -2.72 -1.49 -4.89
C TYR A 76 -1.69 -2.61 -4.87
N VAL A 77 -0.61 -2.46 -5.62
CA VAL A 77 0.51 -3.39 -5.66
C VAL A 77 1.64 -2.84 -4.78
N PRO A 78 1.94 -3.45 -3.63
CA PRO A 78 3.02 -3.01 -2.74
C PRO A 78 4.38 -3.54 -3.20
N PHE A 79 5.42 -2.73 -3.08
CA PHE A 79 6.81 -3.11 -3.25
C PHE A 79 7.57 -2.70 -2.00
N GLY A 80 8.27 -3.65 -1.38
CA GLY A 80 8.95 -3.42 -0.11
C GLY A 80 10.46 -3.57 -0.21
N TYR A 81 11.16 -2.94 0.73
CA TYR A 81 12.54 -3.23 1.05
C TYR A 81 12.65 -3.51 2.54
N ASP A 82 13.16 -4.68 2.88
CA ASP A 82 13.43 -5.05 4.26
C ASP A 82 14.88 -4.71 4.61
N TYR A 83 15.04 -3.85 5.62
CA TYR A 83 16.34 -3.40 6.10
C TYR A 83 17.05 -4.44 6.97
N ASP A 84 16.33 -5.41 7.53
CA ASP A 84 16.96 -6.45 8.37
C ASP A 84 17.54 -7.59 7.53
N SER A 85 16.84 -8.03 6.47
CA SER A 85 17.37 -9.01 5.50
C SER A 85 18.12 -8.39 4.30
N GLU A 86 18.15 -7.06 4.21
CA GLU A 86 18.67 -6.28 3.08
C GLU A 86 18.11 -6.75 1.71
N SER A 87 16.83 -7.11 1.66
CA SER A 87 16.21 -7.74 0.50
C SER A 87 14.96 -7.02 0.01
N TYR A 88 14.69 -7.13 -1.30
CA TYR A 88 13.45 -6.65 -1.89
C TYR A 88 12.31 -7.62 -1.57
N VAL A 89 11.19 -7.07 -1.13
CA VAL A 89 9.97 -7.81 -0.82
C VAL A 89 9.02 -7.65 -2.00
N GLY A 90 8.72 -8.78 -2.65
CA GLY A 90 7.77 -8.83 -3.75
C GLY A 90 6.35 -8.45 -3.32
N PRO A 91 5.47 -8.10 -4.26
CA PRO A 91 4.10 -7.74 -3.96
C PRO A 91 3.34 -8.86 -3.29
N TYR A 92 2.63 -8.50 -2.22
CA TYR A 92 1.87 -9.42 -1.34
C TYR A 92 2.70 -10.59 -0.79
N SER A 93 4.03 -10.49 -0.89
CA SER A 93 4.95 -11.50 -0.41
C SER A 93 5.47 -11.06 0.95
N ARG A 94 5.87 -12.04 1.76
CA ARG A 94 6.64 -11.76 2.97
C ARG A 94 8.12 -11.61 2.60
N PRO A 95 8.89 -10.84 3.39
CA PRO A 95 10.35 -10.84 3.27
C PRO A 95 10.87 -12.28 3.29
N TYR A 96 11.92 -12.54 2.52
CA TYR A 96 12.50 -13.88 2.44
C TYR A 96 13.11 -14.23 3.80
N HIS A 97 12.63 -15.29 4.45
CA HIS A 97 13.06 -15.71 5.80
C HIS A 97 14.43 -16.44 5.78
N GLY A 98 15.31 -16.08 4.86
CA GLY A 98 16.57 -16.79 4.64
C GLY A 98 17.71 -15.81 4.46
N TYR A 99 18.79 -16.02 5.22
CA TYR A 99 20.07 -15.35 5.03
C TYR A 99 20.40 -15.31 3.53
N LYS A 100 20.68 -14.12 2.99
CA LYS A 100 21.36 -14.01 1.69
C LYS A 100 22.61 -14.90 1.77
N LYS A 101 22.66 -15.89 0.89
CA LYS A 101 23.84 -16.74 0.72
C LYS A 101 24.96 -15.97 0.03
#